data_AF-A0A8D8VXD2-F1
#
_entry.id   AF-A0A8D8VXD2-F1
#
_cell.length_a   1.000
_cell.length_b   1.000
_cell.length_c   1.000
_cell.angle_alpha   90.00
_cell.angle_beta   90.00
_cell.angle_gamma   90.00
#
_symmetry.space_group_name_H-M   'P 1'
#
loop_
_entity.id
_entity.type
_entity.pdbx_description
1 polymer ?
#
loop_
_entity_poly.entity_id
_entity_poly.type
_entity_poly.pdbx_seq_one_letter_code
_entity_poly.pdbx_strand_id
1 'polypeptide(L)'
;MKINMKKTEVLICSKEAETVNIIVNNVPIKQVKSFKYLGSTITENAKSTMDIKQRIAQAKAAFAKKKTLLCSNNIDINFRKQLIKTKTLGVWHCMVQKRG
;
A
#
# COMPACT_ATOMS: atom_id res chain seq x y z
N MET A 1 -22.12 -14.65 18.57
CA MET A 1 -21.27 -14.20 17.43
C MET A 1 -20.58 -15.42 16.83
N LYS A 2 -20.63 -15.65 15.51
CA LYS A 2 -20.06 -16.84 14.84
C LYS A 2 -18.84 -16.43 14.00
N ILE A 3 -17.65 -16.91 14.37
CA ILE A 3 -16.39 -16.54 13.69
C ILE A 3 -16.09 -17.56 12.58
N ASN A 4 -15.68 -17.08 11.40
CA ASN A 4 -15.28 -17.94 10.28
C ASN A 4 -13.78 -18.21 10.30
N MET A 5 -13.38 -19.36 10.84
CA MET A 5 -11.98 -19.76 11.00
C MET A 5 -11.18 -19.75 9.69
N LYS A 6 -11.81 -20.03 8.55
CA LYS A 6 -11.12 -20.03 7.25
C LYS A 6 -10.72 -18.64 6.77
N LYS A 7 -11.39 -17.60 7.26
CA LYS A 7 -11.14 -16.20 6.89
C LYS A 7 -10.36 -15.43 7.96
N THR A 8 -10.16 -16.02 9.13
CA THR A 8 -9.49 -15.38 10.25
C THR A 8 -8.01 -15.72 10.22
N GLU A 9 -7.16 -14.71 10.24
CA GLU A 9 -5.71 -14.81 10.35
C GLU A 9 -5.26 -13.86 11.46
N VAL A 10 -4.13 -14.16 12.10
CA VAL A 10 -3.56 -13.36 13.20
C VAL A 10 -2.23 -12.78 12.76
N LEU A 11 -2.04 -11.47 12.97
CA LEU A 11 -0.75 -10.80 12.81
C LEU A 11 -0.29 -10.35 14.20
N ILE A 12 0.94 -10.70 14.58
CA ILE A 12 1.55 -10.25 15.83
C ILE A 12 2.53 -9.15 15.51
N CYS A 13 2.41 -8.05 16.25
CA CYS A 13 3.23 -6.87 16.07
C CYS A 13 4.17 -6.73 17.28
N SER A 14 5.38 -7.30 17.19
CA SER A 14 6.39 -7.25 18.26
C SER A 14 7.75 -6.81 17.69
N LYS A 15 8.66 -6.36 18.57
CA LYS A 15 10.05 -6.08 18.19
C LYS A 15 10.82 -7.37 17.90
N GLU A 16 10.42 -8.47 18.53
CA GLU A 16 11.01 -9.79 18.40
C GLU A 16 10.04 -10.73 17.69
N ALA A 17 10.58 -11.76 17.03
CA ALA A 17 9.76 -12.73 16.33
C ALA A 17 9.08 -13.65 17.36
N GLU A 18 7.77 -13.48 17.53
CA GLU A 18 6.98 -14.26 18.46
C GLU A 18 5.98 -15.15 17.71
N THR A 19 5.88 -16.39 18.15
CA THR A 19 4.84 -17.33 17.68
C THR A 19 3.81 -17.51 18.78
N VAL A 20 2.54 -17.21 18.50
CA VAL A 20 1.45 -17.41 19.46
C VAL A 20 0.44 -18.39 18.90
N ASN A 21 0.09 -19.37 19.71
CA ASN A 21 -0.94 -20.36 19.38
C ASN A 21 -2.29 -19.86 19.87
N ILE A 22 -3.01 -19.14 19.01
CA ILE A 22 -4.39 -18.72 19.27
C ILE A 22 -5.35 -19.83 18.81
N ILE A 23 -6.09 -20.39 19.75
CA ILE A 23 -7.06 -21.47 19.50
C ILE A 23 -8.47 -20.91 19.68
N VAL A 24 -9.33 -21.09 18.66
CA VAL A 24 -10.75 -20.73 18.72
C VAL A 24 -11.57 -21.94 18.29
N ASN A 25 -12.54 -22.37 19.11
CA ASN A 25 -13.35 -23.57 18.88
C ASN A 25 -12.50 -24.84 18.62
N ASN A 26 -11.43 -25.05 19.38
CA ASN A 26 -10.44 -26.13 19.21
C ASN A 26 -9.69 -26.14 17.87
N VAL A 27 -9.77 -25.07 17.07
CA VAL A 27 -9.02 -24.91 15.82
C VAL A 27 -7.96 -23.83 15.99
N PRO A 28 -6.67 -24.11 15.71
CA PRO A 28 -5.63 -23.09 15.72
C PRO A 28 -5.82 -22.12 14.55
N ILE A 29 -5.70 -20.82 14.84
CA ILE A 29 -5.77 -19.78 13.82
C ILE A 29 -4.37 -19.58 13.22
N LYS A 30 -4.32 -19.41 11.89
CA LYS A 30 -3.08 -19.18 11.17
C LYS A 30 -2.48 -17.81 11.53
N GLN A 31 -1.22 -17.82 11.95
CA GLN A 31 -0.42 -16.61 12.10
C GLN A 31 0.21 -16.21 10.75
N VAL A 32 0.14 -14.93 10.41
CA VAL A 32 0.73 -14.35 9.20
C VAL A 32 1.75 -13.27 9.56
N LYS A 33 2.71 -13.03 8.66
CA LYS A 33 3.80 -12.04 8.85
C LYS A 33 3.45 -10.64 8.35
N SER A 34 2.47 -10.55 7.46
CA SER A 34 2.00 -9.29 6.91
C SER A 34 0.55 -9.40 6.48
N PHE A 35 -0.20 -8.33 6.64
CA PHE A 35 -1.59 -8.26 6.21
C PHE A 35 -1.84 -6.95 5.44
N LYS A 36 -2.72 -7.01 4.43
CA LYS A 36 -3.17 -5.82 3.72
C LYS A 36 -4.46 -5.31 4.34
N TYR A 37 -4.41 -4.11 4.88
CA TYR A 37 -5.55 -3.46 5.51
C TYR A 37 -5.75 -2.07 4.90
N LEU A 38 -6.94 -1.81 4.35
CA LEU A 38 -7.32 -0.54 3.73
C LEU A 38 -6.25 0.00 2.76
N GLY A 39 -5.71 -0.88 1.92
CA GLY A 39 -4.70 -0.52 0.92
C GLY A 39 -3.28 -0.31 1.46
N SER A 40 -3.06 -0.42 2.77
CA SER A 40 -1.72 -0.39 3.39
C SER A 40 -1.27 -1.79 3.80
N THR A 41 0.03 -2.05 3.75
CA THR A 41 0.59 -3.32 4.20
C THR A 41 1.17 -3.18 5.61
N ILE A 42 0.56 -3.88 6.56
CA ILE A 42 1.01 -3.96 7.95
C ILE A 42 1.93 -5.18 8.08
N THR A 43 3.05 -5.03 8.79
CA THR A 43 4.06 -6.09 8.98
C THR A 43 4.25 -6.42 10.45
N GLU A 44 4.70 -7.64 10.73
CA GLU A 44 4.97 -8.13 12.09
C GLU A 44 5.97 -7.27 12.86
N ASN A 45 6.93 -6.66 12.15
CA ASN A 45 7.96 -5.81 12.73
C ASN A 45 7.49 -4.37 13.02
N ALA A 46 6.19 -4.07 12.84
CA ALA A 46 5.61 -2.72 12.91
C ALA A 46 6.22 -1.69 11.94
N LYS A 47 7.07 -2.10 10.99
CA LYS A 47 7.82 -1.19 10.13
C LYS A 47 7.00 -0.80 8.90
N SER A 48 6.95 0.49 8.62
CA SER A 48 6.31 1.06 7.41
C SER A 48 7.19 0.95 6.16
N THR A 49 8.40 0.39 6.26
CA THR A 49 9.37 0.35 5.15
C THR A 49 8.82 -0.37 3.92
N MET A 50 8.08 -1.47 4.10
CA MET A 50 7.47 -2.21 3.01
C MET A 50 6.32 -1.43 2.36
N ASP A 51 5.47 -0.79 3.16
CA ASP A 51 4.38 0.05 2.66
C ASP A 51 4.91 1.25 1.86
N ILE A 52 5.94 1.93 2.39
CA ILE A 52 6.62 3.04 1.70
C ILE A 52 7.19 2.57 0.36
N LYS A 53 7.91 1.43 0.33
CA LYS A 53 8.45 0.85 -0.91
C LYS A 53 7.35 0.56 -1.93
N GLN A 54 6.22 -0.01 -1.49
CA GLN A 54 5.08 -0.28 -2.35
C GLN A 54 4.46 1.01 -2.91
N ARG A 55 4.26 2.04 -2.08
CA ARG A 55 3.73 3.35 -2.54
C ARG A 55 4.66 4.02 -3.54
N ILE A 56 5.98 3.98 -3.31
CA ILE A 56 6.97 4.49 -4.27
C ILE A 56 6.90 3.72 -5.59
N ALA A 57 6.79 2.39 -5.54
CA ALA A 57 6.67 1.56 -6.74
C ALA A 57 5.38 1.90 -7.53
N GLN A 58 4.26 2.06 -6.84
CA GLN A 58 2.99 2.48 -7.45
C GLN A 58 3.10 3.86 -8.10
N ALA A 59 3.71 4.83 -7.42
CA ALA A 59 3.95 6.16 -7.98
C ALA A 59 4.82 6.08 -9.23
N LYS A 60 5.95 5.35 -9.18
CA LYS A 60 6.83 5.11 -10.34
C LYS A 60 6.07 4.51 -11.52
N ALA A 61 5.25 3.48 -11.28
CA ALA A 61 4.43 2.86 -12.32
C ALA A 61 3.40 3.85 -12.91
N ALA A 62 2.75 4.66 -12.08
CA ALA A 62 1.80 5.68 -12.54
C ALA A 62 2.48 6.77 -13.38
N PHE A 63 3.69 7.20 -13.00
CA PHE A 63 4.49 8.14 -13.79
C PHE A 63 4.97 7.52 -15.10
N ALA A 64 5.45 6.28 -15.08
CA ALA A 64 5.88 5.56 -16.27
C ALA A 64 4.74 5.44 -17.30
N LYS A 65 3.51 5.15 -16.86
CA LYS A 65 2.31 5.12 -17.71
C LYS A 65 1.99 6.48 -18.37
N LYS A 66 2.44 7.59 -17.78
CA LYS A 66 2.22 8.95 -18.29
C LYS A 66 3.41 9.50 -19.07
N LYS A 67 4.45 8.68 -19.32
CA LYS A 67 5.68 9.08 -20.02
C LYS A 67 5.39 9.73 -21.38
N THR A 68 4.42 9.22 -22.13
CA THR A 68 4.03 9.78 -23.45
C THR A 68 3.52 11.22 -23.35
N LEU A 69 2.83 11.59 -22.28
CA LEU A 69 2.33 12.95 -22.08
C LEU A 69 3.40 13.88 -21.49
N LEU A 70 4.26 13.35 -20.63
CA LEU A 70 5.25 14.13 -19.88
C LEU A 70 6.58 14.30 -20.63
N CYS A 71 6.95 13.34 -21.47
CA CYS A 71 8.26 13.25 -22.12
C CYS A 71 8.19 13.25 -23.65
N SER A 72 7.02 13.40 -24.27
CA SER A 72 6.93 13.51 -25.73
C SER A 72 7.44 14.88 -26.21
N ASN A 73 8.16 14.87 -27.34
CA ASN A 73 8.60 16.07 -28.03
C ASN A 73 7.49 16.71 -28.88
N ASN A 74 6.38 15.98 -29.10
CA ASN A 74 5.23 16.48 -29.86
C ASN A 74 4.33 17.42 -29.03
N ILE A 75 4.70 17.70 -27.78
CA ILE A 75 3.92 18.52 -26.86
C ILE A 75 4.78 19.72 -26.44
N ASP A 76 4.19 20.91 -26.57
CA ASP A 76 4.82 22.17 -26.17
C ASP A 76 5.31 22.11 -24.71
N ILE A 77 6.49 22.70 -24.46
CA ILE A 77 7.14 22.63 -23.17
C ILE A 77 6.40 23.42 -22.10
N ASN A 78 5.75 24.54 -22.45
CA ASN A 78 4.96 25.33 -21.52
C ASN A 78 3.69 24.59 -21.14
N PHE A 79 3.04 23.94 -22.11
CA PHE A 79 1.89 23.07 -21.85
C PHE A 79 2.26 21.88 -20.95
N ARG A 80 3.42 21.24 -21.17
CA ARG A 80 3.93 20.17 -20.28
C ARG A 80 4.19 20.66 -18.86
N LYS A 81 4.77 21.86 -18.69
CA LYS A 81 4.96 22.47 -17.36
C LYS A 81 3.63 22.69 -16.65
N GLN A 82 2.62 23.18 -17.37
CA GLN A 82 1.28 23.39 -16.82
C GLN A 82 0.63 22.06 -16.43
N LEU A 83 0.72 21.02 -17.28
CA LEU A 83 0.26 19.67 -16.97
C LEU A 83 0.92 19.10 -15.72
N ILE A 84 2.25 19.23 -15.58
CA ILE A 84 2.96 18.76 -14.39
C ILE A 84 2.45 19.51 -13.15
N LYS A 85 2.31 20.84 -13.22
CA LYS A 85 1.80 21.67 -12.12
C LYS A 85 0.38 21.28 -11.68
N THR A 86 -0.52 20.97 -12.63
CA THR A 86 -1.89 20.53 -12.30
C THR A 86 -1.90 19.09 -11.78
N LYS A 87 -1.03 18.21 -12.30
CA LYS A 87 -1.00 16.80 -11.91
C LYS A 87 -0.27 16.56 -10.59
N THR A 88 0.71 17.36 -10.18
CA THR A 88 1.31 17.26 -8.83
C THR A 88 0.26 17.53 -7.74
N LEU A 89 -0.63 18.50 -7.95
CA LEU A 89 -1.78 18.75 -7.06
C LEU A 89 -2.78 17.59 -7.05
N GLY A 90 -3.17 17.08 -8.22
CA GLY A 90 -4.13 15.97 -8.33
C GLY A 90 -3.60 14.61 -7.86
N VAL A 91 -2.30 14.35 -8.04
CA VAL A 91 -1.64 13.12 -7.55
C VAL A 91 -1.47 13.19 -6.04
N TRP A 92 -1.16 14.35 -5.47
CA TRP A 92 -1.16 14.54 -4.02
C TRP A 92 -2.56 14.27 -3.44
N HIS A 93 -3.60 14.85 -4.05
CA HIS A 93 -4.99 14.58 -3.66
C HIS A 93 -5.35 13.08 -3.76
N CYS A 94 -5.02 12.41 -4.87
CA CYS A 94 -5.30 10.97 -5.05
C CYS A 94 -4.51 10.07 -4.09
N MET A 95 -3.25 10.42 -3.75
CA MET A 95 -2.47 9.69 -2.75
C MET A 95 -2.93 9.97 -1.30
N VAL A 96 -3.60 11.11 -1.06
CA VAL A 96 -4.25 11.44 0.21
C VAL A 96 -5.62 10.74 0.32
N GLN A 97 -6.40 10.64 -0.77
CA GLN A 97 -7.71 9.96 -0.78
C GLN A 97 -7.62 8.46 -0.50
N LYS A 98 -6.53 7.78 -0.87
CA LYS A 98 -6.34 6.34 -0.62
C LYS A 98 -5.87 6.01 0.81
N ARG A 99 -5.91 6.97 1.73
CA ARG A 99 -5.65 6.74 3.17
C ARG A 99 -6.94 6.52 4.00
N GLY A 100 -8.11 6.48 3.36
CA GLY A 100 -9.40 6.15 3.99
C GLY A 100 -9.80 4.71 3.70
#